data_AF-F4RPC3-F1
#
_entry.id   AF-F4RPC3-F1
#
_cell.length_a   1.000
_cell.length_b   1.000
_cell.length_c   1.000
_cell.angle_alpha   90.00
_cell.angle_beta   90.00
_cell.angle_gamma   90.00
#
_symmetry.space_group_name_H-M   'P 1'
#
loop_
_entity.id
_entity.type
_entity.pdbx_description
1 polymer ?
#
loop_
_entity_poly.entity_id
_entity_poly.type
_entity_poly.pdbx_seq_one_letter_code
_entity_poly.pdbx_strand_id
1 'polypeptide(L)'
;MSMNLKKSNNPIDLYFHALFTRPMLTKSITAALLGYYQEILARKLAGLNRPSKSSHPQLNYLQSLGFNIDALKLAGFGGLVAAPSTHILQVMLYAILAKLEGRNSTVSKARQSPSFVSKFGLLLGSILFVSPIQNTIYIISMAILNGARSVKEIKAAWKRGFPKLTQLNLLVAPISGIFAARFLRPRGTFAFFTLLQFSLALYFNQLSKKLRLKAKGPRTPRSD
;
A
#
# COMPACT_ATOMS: atom_id res chain seq x y z
N MET A 1 -13.62 25.32 -2.72
CA MET A 1 -14.35 25.18 -1.45
C MET A 1 -13.33 25.28 -0.31
N SER A 2 -13.07 26.50 0.17
CA SER A 2 -12.17 26.75 1.29
C SER A 2 -12.91 26.38 2.58
N MET A 3 -12.47 25.32 3.25
CA MET A 3 -13.06 24.87 4.51
C MET A 3 -12.46 25.73 5.62
N ASN A 4 -13.29 26.52 6.30
CA ASN A 4 -12.84 27.41 7.36
C ASN A 4 -12.41 26.56 8.58
N LEU A 5 -11.11 26.27 8.66
CA LEU A 5 -10.46 25.40 9.64
C LEU A 5 -10.70 25.80 11.09
N LYS A 6 -11.11 27.04 11.34
CA LYS A 6 -11.29 27.57 12.70
C LYS A 6 -12.51 26.99 13.43
N LYS A 7 -13.36 26.19 12.77
CA LYS A 7 -14.68 25.77 13.31
C LYS A 7 -14.95 24.26 13.35
N SER A 8 -14.09 23.39 12.79
CA SER A 8 -14.32 21.93 12.85
C SER A 8 -13.43 21.26 13.89
N ASN A 9 -13.99 20.92 15.06
CA ASN A 9 -13.31 20.13 16.10
C ASN A 9 -13.30 18.62 15.81
N ASN A 10 -13.77 18.19 14.63
CA ASN A 10 -13.83 16.77 14.26
C ASN A 10 -12.48 16.32 13.64
N PRO A 11 -11.78 15.33 14.22
CA PRO A 11 -10.50 14.85 13.70
C PRO A 11 -10.59 14.30 12.26
N ILE A 12 -11.75 13.79 11.86
CA ILE A 12 -11.98 13.26 10.51
C ILE A 12 -11.99 14.39 9.48
N ASP A 13 -12.60 15.52 9.80
CA ASP A 13 -12.63 16.68 8.90
C ASP A 13 -11.24 17.30 8.76
N LEU A 14 -10.46 17.33 9.83
CA LEU A 14 -9.06 17.76 9.80
C LEU A 14 -8.21 16.85 8.90
N TYR A 15 -8.40 15.54 8.99
CA TYR A 15 -7.74 14.57 8.12
C TYR A 15 -8.09 14.82 6.65
N PHE A 16 -9.37 14.97 6.32
CA PHE A 16 -9.79 15.24 4.94
C PHE A 16 -9.25 16.56 4.43
N HIS A 17 -9.24 17.59 5.26
CA HIS A 17 -8.62 18.86 4.91
C HIS A 17 -7.13 18.69 4.60
N ALA A 18 -6.37 18.00 5.45
CA ALA A 18 -4.96 17.69 5.20
C ALA A 18 -4.76 16.85 3.93
N LEU A 19 -5.69 15.94 3.62
CA LEU A 19 -5.65 15.12 2.42
C LEU A 19 -5.85 15.94 1.13
N PHE A 20 -6.72 16.95 1.13
CA PHE A 20 -6.94 17.80 -0.05
C PHE A 20 -5.89 18.89 -0.22
N THR A 21 -5.34 19.42 0.89
CA THR A 21 -4.33 20.49 0.86
C THR A 21 -2.91 19.96 0.66
N ARG A 22 -2.57 18.83 1.29
CA ARG A 22 -1.24 18.21 1.21
C ARG A 22 -1.37 16.71 0.89
N PRO A 23 -1.89 16.36 -0.30
CA PRO A 23 -2.24 14.98 -0.64
C PRO A 23 -1.07 14.01 -0.57
N MET A 24 0.14 14.44 -0.93
CA MET A 24 1.33 13.60 -0.89
C MET A 24 1.74 13.25 0.53
N LEU A 25 1.93 14.27 1.38
CA LEU A 25 2.34 14.09 2.77
C LEU A 25 1.32 13.26 3.54
N THR A 26 0.03 13.58 3.40
CA THR A 26 -1.03 12.86 4.13
C THR A 26 -1.10 11.39 3.70
N LYS A 27 -0.96 11.09 2.40
CA LYS A 27 -0.91 9.70 1.92
C LYS A 27 0.31 8.95 2.42
N SER A 28 1.49 9.58 2.41
CA SER A 28 2.73 8.98 2.91
C SER A 28 2.65 8.66 4.40
N ILE A 29 2.18 9.59 5.24
CA ILE A 29 2.01 9.34 6.68
C ILE A 29 0.97 8.24 6.92
N THR A 30 -0.17 8.29 6.22
CA THR A 30 -1.21 7.25 6.33
C THR A 30 -0.64 5.88 5.96
N ALA A 31 0.10 5.78 4.86
CA ALA A 31 0.70 4.53 4.41
C ALA A 31 1.79 4.02 5.36
N ALA A 32 2.58 4.92 5.97
CA ALA A 32 3.56 4.53 6.98
C ALA A 32 2.91 3.95 8.23
N LEU A 33 1.87 4.62 8.76
CA LEU A 33 1.12 4.15 9.92
C LEU A 33 0.46 2.79 9.64
N LEU A 34 -0.22 2.67 8.50
CA LEU A 34 -0.85 1.41 8.12
C LEU A 34 0.17 0.30 7.89
N GLY A 35 1.32 0.59 7.27
CA GLY A 35 2.41 -0.37 7.14
C GLY A 35 2.95 -0.85 8.49
N TYR A 36 3.09 0.05 9.46
CA TYR A 36 3.49 -0.31 10.82
C TYR A 36 2.50 -1.28 11.47
N TYR A 37 1.20 -0.93 11.48
CA TYR A 37 0.16 -1.79 12.04
C TYR A 37 -0.01 -3.10 11.28
N GLN A 38 0.15 -3.08 9.96
CA GLN A 38 0.06 -4.25 9.11
C GLN A 38 1.09 -5.30 9.54
N GLU A 39 2.33 -4.91 9.83
CA GLU A 39 3.35 -5.85 10.28
C GLU A 39 3.02 -6.41 11.67
N ILE A 40 2.62 -5.56 12.62
CA ILE A 40 2.28 -6.01 13.98
C ILE A 40 1.16 -7.04 13.95
N LEU A 41 0.08 -6.75 13.21
CA LEU A 41 -1.05 -7.65 13.07
C LEU A 41 -0.67 -8.91 12.29
N ALA A 42 0.06 -8.80 11.18
CA ALA A 42 0.47 -9.94 10.38
C ALA A 42 1.30 -10.93 11.19
N ARG A 43 2.19 -10.43 12.06
CA ARG A 43 3.00 -11.26 12.96
C ARG A 43 2.15 -11.97 13.99
N LYS A 44 1.25 -11.24 14.67
CA LYS A 44 0.34 -11.80 15.67
C LYS A 44 -0.53 -12.90 15.05
N LEU A 45 -1.11 -12.63 13.88
CA LEU A 45 -1.94 -13.58 13.13
C LEU A 45 -1.15 -14.75 12.49
N ALA A 46 0.18 -14.63 12.41
CA ALA A 46 1.07 -15.70 11.97
C ALA A 46 1.69 -16.49 13.15
N GLY A 47 1.39 -16.13 14.41
CA GLY A 47 1.95 -16.77 15.60
C GLY A 47 3.41 -16.38 15.89
N LEU A 48 3.89 -15.24 15.37
CA LEU A 48 5.25 -14.75 15.55
C LEU A 48 5.35 -13.81 16.76
N ASN A 49 5.47 -14.38 17.96
CA ASN A 49 5.48 -13.61 19.22
C ASN A 49 6.85 -12.98 19.54
N ARG A 50 7.94 -13.46 18.93
CA ARG A 50 9.30 -12.93 19.17
C ARG A 50 9.70 -11.91 18.10
N PRO A 51 10.36 -10.79 18.47
CA PRO A 51 10.93 -9.87 17.50
C PRO A 51 12.00 -10.58 16.65
N SER A 52 12.12 -10.19 15.38
CA SER A 52 13.17 -10.76 14.53
C SER A 52 14.51 -10.17 14.94
N LYS A 53 15.50 -11.01 15.27
CA LYS A 53 16.86 -10.54 15.55
C LYS A 53 17.39 -9.75 14.35
N SER A 54 17.88 -8.54 14.59
CA SER A 54 18.55 -7.74 13.58
C SER A 54 20.05 -8.02 13.60
N SER A 55 20.70 -7.97 12.44
CA SER A 55 22.16 -8.08 12.33
C SER A 55 22.89 -6.85 12.88
N HIS A 56 22.21 -5.70 12.99
CA HIS A 56 22.81 -4.47 13.48
C HIS A 56 22.53 -4.23 14.97
N PRO A 57 23.56 -4.00 15.81
CA PRO A 57 23.41 -3.79 17.25
C PRO A 57 22.46 -2.65 17.64
N GLN A 58 22.53 -1.52 16.92
CA GLN A 58 21.67 -0.35 17.14
C GLN A 58 20.18 -0.68 16.93
N LEU A 59 19.87 -1.54 15.96
CA LEU A 59 18.50 -1.99 15.70
C LEU A 59 18.01 -2.96 16.78
N ASN A 60 18.91 -3.72 17.41
CA ASN A 60 18.57 -4.57 18.55
C ASN A 60 18.30 -3.74 19.82
N TYR A 61 18.99 -2.60 19.99
CA TYR A 61 18.70 -1.65 21.08
C TYR A 61 17.30 -1.00 20.93
N LEU A 62 16.91 -0.62 19.71
CA LEU A 62 15.55 -0.15 19.44
C LEU A 62 14.49 -1.22 19.74
N GLN A 63 14.80 -2.50 19.52
CA GLN A 63 13.92 -3.61 19.91
C GLN A 63 13.80 -3.77 21.43
N SER A 64 14.88 -3.54 22.18
CA SER A 64 14.80 -3.56 23.65
C SER A 64 13.94 -2.43 24.23
N LEU A 65 13.76 -1.34 23.48
CA LEU A 65 12.84 -0.25 23.82
C LEU A 65 11.38 -0.53 23.41
N GLY A 66 11.07 -1.73 22.88
CA GLY A 66 9.72 -2.13 22.49
C GLY A 66 9.35 -1.82 21.04
N PHE A 67 10.26 -1.25 20.23
CA PHE A 67 9.98 -0.99 18.81
C PHE A 67 10.18 -2.22 17.94
N ASN A 68 9.20 -2.53 17.11
CA ASN A 68 9.33 -3.61 16.13
C ASN A 68 10.01 -3.12 14.84
N ILE A 69 11.27 -3.50 14.64
CA ILE A 69 12.06 -3.08 13.47
C ILE A 69 11.45 -3.54 12.15
N ASP A 70 10.84 -4.73 12.10
CA ASP A 70 10.18 -5.18 10.87
C ASP A 70 8.98 -4.28 10.56
N ALA A 71 8.30 -3.79 11.60
CA ALA A 71 7.18 -2.87 11.45
C ALA A 71 7.65 -1.49 11.00
N LEU A 72 8.78 -1.00 11.54
CA LEU A 72 9.39 0.25 11.08
C LEU A 72 9.86 0.16 9.63
N LYS A 73 10.43 -0.98 9.20
CA LYS A 73 10.80 -1.18 7.79
C LYS A 73 9.58 -1.17 6.89
N LEU A 74 8.49 -1.82 7.30
CA LEU A 74 7.25 -1.82 6.52
C LEU A 74 6.58 -0.44 6.50
N ALA A 75 6.66 0.32 7.60
CA ALA A 75 6.24 1.72 7.66
C ALA A 75 7.05 2.61 6.71
N GLY A 76 8.38 2.46 6.71
CA GLY A 76 9.27 3.17 5.78
C GLY A 76 8.94 2.86 4.32
N PHE A 77 8.72 1.59 4.00
CA PHE A 77 8.24 1.19 2.66
C PHE A 77 6.90 1.87 2.32
N GLY A 78 5.92 1.82 3.24
CA GLY A 78 4.61 2.42 3.04
C GLY A 78 4.70 3.91 2.72
N GLY A 79 5.41 4.67 3.56
CA GLY A 79 5.46 6.13 3.45
C GLY A 79 6.40 6.68 2.37
N LEU A 80 7.55 6.03 2.15
CA LEU A 80 8.60 6.56 1.27
C LEU A 80 8.61 5.92 -0.11
N VAL A 81 8.08 4.72 -0.26
CA VAL A 81 8.11 3.99 -1.54
C VAL A 81 6.71 3.80 -2.09
N ALA A 82 5.82 3.15 -1.35
CA ALA A 82 4.50 2.78 -1.83
C ALA A 82 3.63 4.01 -2.12
N ALA A 83 3.43 4.91 -1.15
CA ALA A 83 2.58 6.08 -1.35
C ALA A 83 3.08 7.03 -2.46
N PRO A 84 4.39 7.39 -2.54
CA PRO A 84 4.90 8.21 -3.63
C PRO A 84 4.81 7.54 -5.00
N SER A 85 5.17 6.27 -5.11
CA SER A 85 5.09 5.56 -6.40
C SER A 85 3.66 5.49 -6.92
N THR A 86 2.69 5.15 -6.06
CA THR A 86 1.27 5.15 -6.43
C THR A 86 0.80 6.54 -6.87
N HIS A 87 1.19 7.60 -6.16
CA HIS A 87 0.80 8.95 -6.53
C HIS A 87 1.38 9.38 -7.87
N ILE A 88 2.68 9.16 -8.09
CA ILE A 88 3.38 9.53 -9.33
C ILE A 88 2.79 8.79 -10.52
N LEU A 89 2.61 7.46 -10.43
CA LEU A 89 2.03 6.66 -11.51
C LEU A 89 0.61 7.11 -11.87
N GLN A 90 -0.20 7.42 -10.86
CA GLN A 90 -1.54 7.97 -11.09
C GLN A 90 -1.46 9.34 -11.80
N VAL A 91 -0.63 10.26 -11.30
CA VAL A 91 -0.43 11.59 -11.91
C VAL A 91 0.05 11.49 -13.35
N MET A 92 0.99 10.59 -13.64
CA MET A 92 1.49 10.34 -14.99
C MET A 92 0.38 9.81 -15.91
N LEU A 93 -0.41 8.84 -15.45
CA LEU A 93 -1.54 8.32 -16.23
C LEU A 93 -2.57 9.42 -16.53
N TYR A 94 -2.92 10.24 -15.52
CA TYR A 94 -3.80 11.40 -15.73
C TYR A 94 -3.23 12.38 -16.77
N ALA A 95 -1.92 12.66 -16.71
CA ALA A 95 -1.26 13.57 -17.64
C ALA A 95 -1.24 13.03 -19.07
N ILE A 96 -1.00 11.73 -19.26
CA ILE A 96 -1.01 11.08 -20.58
C ILE A 96 -2.42 11.14 -21.18
N LEU A 97 -3.45 10.78 -20.42
CA LEU A 97 -4.83 10.79 -20.91
C LEU A 97 -5.31 12.22 -21.21
N ALA A 98 -4.95 13.20 -20.39
CA ALA A 98 -5.27 14.61 -20.65
C ALA A 98 -4.65 15.12 -21.97
N LYS A 99 -3.40 14.72 -22.27
CA LYS A 99 -2.74 15.03 -23.53
C LYS A 99 -3.43 14.37 -24.73
N LEU A 100 -3.84 13.10 -24.60
CA LEU A 100 -4.54 12.37 -25.67
C LEU A 100 -5.90 12.97 -26.01
N GLU A 101 -6.59 13.60 -25.04
CA GLU A 101 -7.86 14.29 -25.25
C GLU A 101 -7.70 15.73 -25.79
N GLY A 102 -6.48 16.17 -26.13
CA GLY A 102 -6.22 17.54 -26.58
C GLY A 102 -6.51 18.61 -25.52
N ARG A 103 -6.67 18.21 -24.25
CA ARG A 103 -6.92 19.13 -23.15
C ARG A 103 -5.59 19.74 -22.71
N ASN A 104 -5.34 21.00 -23.08
CA ASN A 104 -4.27 21.85 -22.52
C ASN A 104 -4.49 22.21 -21.02
N SER A 105 -5.42 21.51 -20.36
CA SER A 105 -5.75 21.69 -18.96
C SER A 105 -4.63 21.13 -18.08
N THR A 106 -4.17 21.95 -17.13
CA THR A 106 -3.30 21.51 -16.03
C THR A 106 -3.84 20.20 -15.41
N VAL A 107 -2.94 19.28 -15.04
CA VAL A 107 -3.28 17.94 -14.47
C VAL A 107 -4.34 18.01 -13.36
N SER A 108 -4.37 19.11 -12.61
CA SER A 108 -5.35 19.43 -11.58
C SER A 108 -6.79 19.59 -12.07
N LYS A 109 -7.03 20.15 -13.26
CA LYS A 109 -8.38 20.29 -13.86
C LYS A 109 -8.86 18.98 -14.51
N ALA A 110 -7.97 18.24 -15.18
CA ALA A 110 -8.29 16.93 -15.77
C ALA A 110 -8.69 15.90 -14.70
N ARG A 111 -8.13 16.02 -13.49
CA ARG A 111 -8.46 15.17 -12.34
C ARG A 111 -9.84 15.44 -11.73
N GLN A 112 -10.37 16.66 -11.87
CA GLN A 112 -11.62 17.08 -11.22
C GLN A 112 -12.87 16.80 -12.06
N SER A 113 -12.76 16.73 -13.39
CA SER A 113 -13.87 16.35 -14.29
C SER A 113 -13.38 15.52 -15.49
N PRO A 114 -13.09 14.22 -15.27
CA PRO A 114 -12.78 13.31 -16.36
C PRO A 114 -14.03 13.09 -17.23
N SER A 115 -13.88 13.23 -18.55
CA SER A 115 -14.89 12.82 -19.52
C SER A 115 -15.15 11.31 -19.40
N PHE A 116 -16.25 10.81 -19.95
CA PHE A 116 -16.55 9.37 -19.94
C PHE A 116 -15.40 8.56 -20.57
N VAL A 117 -14.80 9.07 -21.65
CA VAL A 117 -13.62 8.50 -22.32
C VAL A 117 -12.42 8.46 -21.37
N SER A 118 -12.15 9.54 -20.64
CA SER A 118 -11.06 9.57 -19.65
C SER A 118 -11.33 8.63 -18.48
N LYS A 119 -12.58 8.46 -18.01
CA LYS A 119 -12.92 7.50 -16.95
C LYS A 119 -12.62 6.07 -17.36
N PHE A 120 -12.99 5.70 -18.58
CA PHE A 120 -12.71 4.36 -19.12
C PHE A 120 -11.22 4.15 -19.37
N GLY A 121 -10.54 5.14 -19.97
CA GLY A 121 -9.09 5.12 -20.15
C GLY A 121 -8.31 5.08 -18.83
N LEU A 122 -8.81 5.73 -17.78
CA LEU A 122 -8.25 5.65 -16.43
C LEU A 122 -8.42 4.27 -15.83
N LEU A 123 -9.59 3.66 -15.98
CA LEU A 123 -9.84 2.31 -15.50
C LEU A 123 -8.89 1.32 -16.20
N LEU A 124 -8.89 1.29 -17.52
CA LEU A 124 -8.02 0.40 -18.30
C LEU A 124 -6.54 0.68 -18.05
N GLY A 125 -6.13 1.95 -18.09
CA GLY A 125 -4.74 2.33 -17.85
C GLY A 125 -4.28 1.97 -16.43
N SER A 126 -5.17 2.08 -15.45
CA SER A 126 -4.87 1.68 -14.07
C SER A 126 -4.69 0.16 -13.93
N ILE A 127 -5.49 -0.62 -14.66
CA ILE A 127 -5.44 -2.08 -14.63
C ILE A 127 -4.25 -2.62 -15.43
N LEU A 128 -3.95 -2.03 -16.59
CA LEU A 128 -2.95 -2.52 -17.54
C LEU A 128 -1.52 -2.02 -17.25
N PHE A 129 -1.37 -0.80 -16.73
CA PHE A 129 -0.04 -0.22 -16.51
C PHE A 129 0.25 0.00 -15.03
N VAL A 130 -0.63 0.70 -14.32
CA VAL A 130 -0.37 1.09 -12.94
C VAL A 130 -0.32 -0.13 -12.01
N SER A 131 -1.31 -1.03 -12.12
CA SER A 131 -1.42 -2.22 -11.28
C SER A 131 -0.22 -3.19 -11.43
N PRO A 132 0.23 -3.58 -12.64
CA PRO A 132 1.40 -4.44 -12.81
C PRO A 132 2.70 -3.85 -12.23
N ILE A 133 2.91 -2.55 -12.41
CA ILE A 133 4.07 -1.85 -11.86
C ILE A 133 4.01 -1.86 -10.33
N GLN A 134 2.87 -1.51 -9.76
CA GLN A 134 2.68 -1.50 -8.29
C GLN A 134 2.81 -2.90 -7.69
N ASN A 135 2.24 -3.92 -8.33
CA ASN A 135 2.39 -5.31 -7.90
C ASN A 135 3.86 -5.75 -7.90
N THR A 136 4.61 -5.35 -8.93
CA THR A 136 6.04 -5.64 -9.04
C THR A 136 6.84 -4.97 -7.93
N ILE A 137 6.64 -3.66 -7.70
CA ILE A 137 7.26 -2.92 -6.59
C ILE A 137 6.93 -3.60 -5.26
N TYR A 138 5.66 -3.90 -5.01
CA TYR A 138 5.20 -4.55 -3.79
C TYR A 138 5.88 -5.91 -3.56
N ILE A 139 5.90 -6.79 -4.56
CA ILE A 139 6.47 -8.14 -4.41
C ILE A 139 7.98 -8.07 -4.19
N ILE A 140 8.69 -7.22 -4.94
CA ILE A 140 10.13 -7.06 -4.79
C ILE A 140 10.45 -6.51 -3.40
N SER A 141 9.75 -5.45 -2.97
CA SER A 141 9.93 -4.87 -1.64
C SER A 141 9.61 -5.89 -0.55
N MET A 142 8.53 -6.66 -0.67
CA MET A 142 8.20 -7.72 0.29
C MET A 142 9.23 -8.86 0.29
N ALA A 143 9.81 -9.21 -0.86
CA ALA A 143 10.90 -10.18 -0.90
C ALA A 143 12.11 -9.67 -0.12
N ILE A 144 12.52 -8.42 -0.34
CA ILE A 144 13.64 -7.77 0.37
C ILE A 144 13.35 -7.68 1.87
N LEU A 145 12.16 -7.20 2.26
CA LEU A 145 11.74 -7.10 3.66
C LEU A 145 11.73 -8.46 4.37
N ASN A 146 11.35 -9.52 3.66
CA ASN A 146 11.37 -10.88 4.19
C ASN A 146 12.76 -11.53 4.19
N GLY A 147 13.77 -10.84 3.69
CA GLY A 147 15.18 -11.22 3.78
C GLY A 147 15.79 -11.77 2.49
N ALA A 148 15.16 -11.60 1.33
CA ALA A 148 15.78 -11.95 0.05
C ALA A 148 17.06 -11.13 -0.15
N ARG A 149 18.18 -11.80 -0.42
CA ARG A 149 19.50 -11.18 -0.61
C ARG A 149 20.05 -11.35 -2.02
N SER A 150 19.45 -12.19 -2.85
CA SER A 150 19.90 -12.41 -4.23
C SER A 150 18.83 -12.06 -5.27
N VAL A 151 19.28 -11.67 -6.47
CA VAL A 151 18.39 -11.44 -7.63
C VAL A 151 17.60 -12.70 -7.98
N LYS A 152 18.18 -13.89 -7.78
CA LYS A 152 17.51 -15.18 -8.02
C LYS A 152 16.31 -15.36 -7.08
N GLU A 153 16.47 -15.04 -5.79
CA GLU A 153 15.38 -15.09 -4.80
C GLU A 153 14.28 -14.07 -5.11
N ILE A 154 14.66 -12.84 -5.48
CA ILE A 154 13.70 -11.79 -5.87
C ILE A 154 12.92 -12.23 -7.10
N LYS A 155 13.59 -12.75 -8.13
CA LYS A 155 12.94 -13.26 -9.35
C LYS A 155 12.02 -14.45 -9.05
N ALA A 156 12.42 -15.35 -8.15
CA ALA A 156 11.58 -16.46 -7.73
C ALA A 156 10.34 -15.99 -6.97
N ALA A 157 10.48 -15.00 -6.07
CA ALA A 157 9.36 -14.39 -5.37
C ALA A 157 8.41 -13.69 -6.33
N TRP A 158 8.94 -12.93 -7.30
CA TRP A 158 8.16 -12.27 -8.34
C TRP A 158 7.38 -13.28 -9.19
N LYS A 159 8.04 -14.32 -9.72
CA LYS A 159 7.38 -15.37 -10.52
C LYS A 159 6.24 -16.08 -9.77
N ARG A 160 6.40 -16.30 -8.45
CA ARG A 160 5.37 -16.95 -7.63
C ARG A 160 4.23 -16.00 -7.23
N GLY A 161 4.56 -14.75 -6.93
CA GLY A 161 3.62 -13.77 -6.38
C GLY A 161 2.83 -13.02 -7.46
N PHE A 162 3.47 -12.68 -8.57
CA PHE A 162 2.93 -11.76 -9.56
C PHE A 162 1.62 -12.25 -10.20
N PRO A 163 1.49 -13.51 -10.65
CA PRO A 163 0.24 -13.97 -11.25
C PRO A 163 -0.92 -13.95 -10.24
N LYS A 164 -0.67 -14.43 -9.01
CA LYS A 164 -1.70 -14.53 -7.96
C LYS A 164 -2.17 -13.15 -7.51
N LEU A 165 -1.23 -12.22 -7.30
CA LEU A 165 -1.56 -10.87 -6.88
C LEU A 165 -2.30 -10.11 -7.98
N THR A 166 -1.87 -10.24 -9.23
CA THR A 166 -2.51 -9.57 -10.37
C THR A 166 -3.92 -10.12 -10.60
N GLN A 167 -4.12 -11.44 -10.56
CA GLN A 167 -5.46 -12.05 -10.68
C GLN A 167 -6.41 -11.57 -9.58
N LEU A 168 -5.94 -11.52 -8.33
CA LEU A 168 -6.77 -11.02 -7.23
C LEU A 168 -7.12 -9.54 -7.43
N ASN A 169 -6.14 -8.70 -7.82
CA ASN A 169 -6.39 -7.28 -8.05
C ASN A 169 -7.38 -7.06 -9.21
N LEU A 170 -7.34 -7.88 -10.26
CA LEU A 170 -8.30 -7.84 -11.37
C LEU A 170 -9.73 -8.14 -10.93
N LEU A 171 -9.93 -8.99 -9.92
CA LEU A 171 -11.25 -9.29 -9.37
C LEU A 171 -11.70 -8.23 -8.35
N VAL A 172 -10.80 -7.86 -7.43
CA VAL A 172 -11.14 -6.95 -6.34
C VAL A 172 -11.38 -5.52 -6.84
N ALA A 173 -10.61 -5.04 -7.83
CA ALA A 173 -10.74 -3.69 -8.36
C ALA A 173 -12.16 -3.35 -8.88
N PRO A 174 -12.78 -4.13 -9.78
CA PRO A 174 -14.13 -3.83 -10.27
C PRO A 174 -15.19 -3.98 -9.17
N ILE A 175 -15.09 -5.03 -8.33
CA ILE A 175 -16.06 -5.26 -7.25
C ILE A 175 -16.05 -4.09 -6.25
N SER A 176 -14.86 -3.69 -5.81
CA SER A 176 -14.69 -2.56 -4.89
C SER A 176 -15.05 -1.22 -5.55
N GLY A 177 -14.81 -1.06 -6.85
CA GLY A 177 -15.23 0.09 -7.64
C GLY A 177 -16.75 0.24 -7.70
N ILE A 178 -17.48 -0.83 -8.01
CA ILE A 178 -18.95 -0.85 -8.05
C ILE A 178 -19.52 -0.58 -6.66
N PHE A 179 -18.96 -1.22 -5.62
CA PHE A 179 -19.37 -0.99 -4.24
C PHE A 179 -19.21 0.48 -3.84
N ALA A 180 -18.04 1.07 -4.13
CA ALA A 180 -17.77 2.46 -3.83
C ALA A 180 -18.70 3.41 -4.60
N ALA A 181 -18.97 3.13 -5.88
CA ALA A 181 -19.85 3.96 -6.69
C ALA A 181 -21.31 3.93 -6.23
N ARG A 182 -21.78 2.80 -5.70
CA ARG A 182 -23.18 2.60 -5.32
C ARG A 182 -23.49 2.98 -3.87
N PHE A 183 -22.55 2.77 -2.96
CA PHE A 183 -22.82 2.85 -1.52
C PHE A 183 -22.05 3.95 -0.79
N LEU A 184 -21.02 4.55 -1.39
CA LEU A 184 -20.14 5.50 -0.68
C LEU A 184 -20.21 6.92 -1.25
N ARG A 185 -20.22 7.90 -0.33
CA ARG A 185 -20.01 9.31 -0.66
C ARG A 185 -18.55 9.54 -1.07
N PRO A 186 -18.24 10.59 -1.86
CA PRO A 186 -16.87 10.83 -2.36
C PRO A 186 -15.78 10.87 -1.28
N ARG A 187 -16.10 11.37 -0.08
CA ARG A 187 -15.16 11.38 1.07
C ARG A 187 -14.92 9.98 1.64
N GLY A 188 -15.96 9.16 1.72
CA GLY A 188 -15.88 7.78 2.24
C GLY A 188 -15.15 6.82 1.32
N THR A 189 -15.21 7.07 0.00
CA THR A 189 -14.53 6.25 -1.01
C THR A 189 -13.03 6.15 -0.77
N PHE A 190 -12.35 7.24 -0.41
CA PHE A 190 -10.91 7.22 -0.15
C PHE A 190 -10.56 6.35 1.06
N ALA A 191 -11.26 6.57 2.18
CA ALA A 191 -11.05 5.79 3.41
C ALA A 191 -11.31 4.29 3.17
N PHE A 192 -12.37 3.96 2.42
CA PHE A 192 -12.67 2.58 2.03
C PHE A 192 -11.53 1.93 1.24
N PHE A 193 -11.02 2.58 0.18
CA PHE A 193 -9.93 2.00 -0.61
C PHE A 193 -8.62 1.89 0.17
N THR A 194 -8.37 2.79 1.13
CA THR A 194 -7.22 2.70 2.04
C THR A 194 -7.35 1.48 2.95
N LEU A 195 -8.52 1.25 3.54
CA LEU A 195 -8.78 0.08 4.40
C LEU A 195 -8.76 -1.24 3.62
N LEU A 196 -9.30 -1.24 2.41
CA LEU A 196 -9.27 -2.40 1.52
C LEU A 196 -7.83 -2.80 1.17
N GLN A 197 -7.01 -1.83 0.75
CA GLN A 197 -5.59 -2.06 0.46
C GLN A 197 -4.83 -2.56 1.69
N PHE A 198 -5.07 -1.96 2.86
CA PHE A 198 -4.50 -2.42 4.12
C PHE A 198 -4.87 -3.88 4.43
N SER A 199 -6.15 -4.24 4.26
CA SER A 199 -6.65 -5.58 4.55
C SER A 199 -6.04 -6.64 3.62
N LEU A 200 -5.95 -6.35 2.32
CA LEU A 200 -5.28 -7.22 1.35
C LEU A 200 -3.78 -7.37 1.67
N ALA A 201 -3.10 -6.26 1.94
CA ALA A 201 -1.69 -6.27 2.28
C ALA A 201 -1.41 -7.04 3.58
N LEU A 202 -2.29 -6.91 4.59
CA LEU A 202 -2.24 -7.67 5.82
C LEU A 202 -2.37 -9.16 5.57
N TYR A 203 -3.36 -9.58 4.78
CA TYR A 203 -3.58 -10.98 4.42
C TYR A 203 -2.37 -11.58 3.71
N PHE A 204 -1.83 -10.91 2.69
CA PHE A 204 -0.65 -11.41 1.97
C PHE A 204 0.60 -11.46 2.85
N ASN A 205 0.83 -10.43 3.67
CA ASN A 205 1.98 -10.40 4.58
C ASN A 205 1.88 -11.54 5.61
N GLN A 206 0.69 -11.78 6.18
CA GLN A 206 0.43 -12.93 7.06
C GLN A 206 0.71 -14.26 6.35
N LEU A 207 0.20 -14.45 5.13
CA LEU A 207 0.39 -15.68 4.35
C LEU A 207 1.88 -15.92 4.07
N SER A 208 2.61 -14.90 3.62
CA SER A 208 4.06 -14.99 3.39
C SER A 208 4.82 -15.39 4.66
N LYS A 209 4.46 -14.84 5.83
CA LYS A 209 5.08 -15.20 7.10
C LYS A 209 4.79 -16.65 7.51
N LYS A 210 3.53 -17.11 7.36
CA LYS A 210 3.14 -18.50 7.62
C LYS A 210 3.90 -19.48 6.73
N LEU A 211 4.00 -19.19 5.44
CA LEU A 211 4.75 -20.02 4.49
C LEU A 211 6.24 -20.09 4.86
N ARG A 212 6.83 -18.97 5.30
CA ARG A 212 8.23 -18.93 5.76
C ARG A 212 8.44 -19.78 7.02
N LEU A 213 7.50 -19.76 7.96
CA LEU A 213 7.56 -20.60 9.15
C LEU A 213 7.52 -22.09 8.78
N LYS A 214 6.58 -22.48 7.91
CA LYS A 214 6.50 -23.86 7.40
C LYS A 214 7.78 -24.30 6.70
N ALA A 215 8.38 -23.42 5.90
CA ALA A 215 9.64 -23.71 5.21
C ALA A 215 10.85 -23.86 6.15
N LYS A 216 10.79 -23.30 7.37
CA LYS A 216 11.85 -23.46 8.39
C LYS A 216 11.69 -24.72 9.25
N GLY A 217 10.64 -25.53 9.01
CA GLY A 217 10.32 -26.71 9.81
C GLY A 217 9.81 -26.39 11.23
N PRO A 218 9.29 -27.38 11.97
CA PRO A 218 9.01 -27.21 13.40
C PRO A 218 10.34 -26.90 14.10
N ARG A 219 10.37 -25.80 14.87
CA ARG A 219 11.47 -25.59 15.81
C ARG A 219 11.35 -26.70 16.85
N THR A 220 12.27 -27.65 16.85
CA THR A 220 12.51 -28.47 18.03
C THR A 220 12.64 -27.53 19.22
N PRO A 221 11.90 -27.75 20.33
CA PRO A 221 12.15 -27.00 21.54
C PRO A 221 13.60 -27.25 21.91
N ARG A 222 14.43 -26.19 21.96
CA ARG A 222 15.67 -26.30 22.71
C ARG A 222 15.26 -26.52 24.16
N SER A 223 15.53 -27.71 24.64
CA SER A 223 15.65 -28.02 26.05
C SER A 223 16.86 -27.23 26.56
N ASP A 224 16.59 -26.02 27.02
CA ASP A 224 17.47 -25.29 27.93
C ASP A 224 16.83 -25.40 29.32
#